data_AF-A0A1F3SEH4-F1
#
_entry.id   AF-A0A1F3SEH4-F1
#
_cell.length_a   1.000
_cell.length_b   1.000
_cell.length_c   1.000
_cell.angle_alpha   90.00
_cell.angle_beta   90.00
_cell.angle_gamma   90.00
#
_symmetry.space_group_name_H-M   'P 1'
#
loop_
_entity.id
_entity.type
_entity.pdbx_description
1 polymer ?
#
loop_
_entity_poly.entity_id
_entity_poly.type
_entity_poly.pdbx_seq_one_letter_code
_entity_poly.pdbx_strand_id
1 'polypeptide(L)'
;MNFDEVVHRYEKLMEAHMDARRKYFEFYYRSDDRERNRLEDNFNRTLRDWRYFEENLPEQQRVLLDKKYDALDLDMEYSEINQLDSDEAEANEDAPIVEGPFPHPHLTEAQKQTSYKNDMEESKGTIEDYKKYKGL
;
A
#
# COMPACT_ATOMS: atom_id res chain seq x y z
N MET A 1 6.27 35.90 -11.59
CA MET A 1 6.85 34.57 -11.87
C MET A 1 6.13 34.03 -13.07
N ASN A 2 6.84 33.69 -14.14
CA ASN A 2 6.24 33.06 -15.32
C ASN A 2 5.70 31.67 -14.93
N PHE A 3 4.66 31.17 -15.58
CA PHE A 3 4.10 29.85 -15.27
C PHE A 3 5.14 28.73 -15.47
N ASP A 4 6.00 28.83 -16.48
CA ASP A 4 7.09 27.88 -16.71
C ASP A 4 8.10 27.85 -15.55
N GLU A 5 8.36 29.01 -14.92
CA GLU A 5 9.25 29.10 -13.75
C GLU A 5 8.62 28.45 -12.51
N VAL A 6 7.31 28.61 -12.35
CA VAL A 6 6.52 27.98 -11.28
C VAL A 6 6.58 26.47 -11.43
N VAL A 7 6.30 25.97 -12.64
CA VAL A 7 6.36 24.55 -12.99
C VAL A 7 7.75 23.99 -12.74
N HIS A 8 8.80 24.65 -13.25
CA HIS A 8 10.17 24.15 -13.08
C HIS A 8 10.57 24.10 -11.60
N ARG A 9 10.17 25.10 -10.81
CA ARG A 9 10.42 25.12 -9.37
C ARG A 9 9.64 24.04 -8.64
N TYR A 10 8.39 23.80 -9.03
CA TYR A 10 7.54 22.74 -8.51
C TYR A 10 8.18 21.36 -8.73
N GLU A 11 8.54 21.05 -9.97
CA GLU A 11 9.16 19.78 -10.37
C GLU A 11 10.46 19.54 -9.61
N LYS A 12 11.30 20.57 -9.46
CA LYS A 12 12.54 20.49 -8.69
C LYS A 12 12.31 20.16 -7.20
N LEU A 13 11.32 20.78 -6.57
CA LEU A 13 10.99 20.52 -5.17
C LEU A 13 10.39 19.11 -4.99
N MET A 14 9.52 18.71 -5.91
CA MET A 14 8.94 17.37 -5.95
C MET A 14 10.04 16.31 -6.13
N GLU A 15 10.96 16.48 -7.08
CA GLU A 15 12.08 15.55 -7.32
C GLU A 15 12.98 15.44 -6.08
N ALA A 16 13.30 16.56 -5.44
CA ALA A 16 14.07 16.56 -4.20
C ALA A 16 13.38 15.78 -3.07
N HIS A 17 12.06 15.92 -2.95
CA HIS A 17 11.28 15.15 -1.98
C HIS A 17 11.24 13.66 -2.33
N MET A 18 11.03 13.30 -3.60
CA MET A 18 11.02 11.90 -4.05
C MET A 18 12.37 11.21 -3.80
N ASP A 19 13.48 11.92 -4.02
CA ASP A 19 14.81 11.44 -3.70
C ASP A 19 15.03 11.24 -2.20
N ALA A 20 14.58 12.20 -1.37
CA ALA A 20 14.68 12.08 0.08
C ALA A 20 13.81 10.93 0.61
N ARG A 21 12.58 10.78 0.08
CA ARG A 21 11.65 9.69 0.39
C ARG A 21 12.26 8.34 0.06
N ARG A 22 12.79 8.17 -1.15
CA ARG A 22 13.44 6.93 -1.58
C ARG A 22 14.59 6.56 -0.63
N LYS A 23 15.50 7.50 -0.37
CA LYS A 23 16.65 7.27 0.51
C LYS A 23 16.21 6.91 1.93
N TYR A 24 15.25 7.64 2.49
CA TYR A 24 14.76 7.35 3.84
C TYR A 24 14.24 5.92 3.98
N PHE A 25 13.38 5.47 3.07
CA PHE A 25 12.80 4.12 3.15
C PHE A 25 13.77 3.01 2.75
N GLU A 26 14.68 3.25 1.81
CA GLU A 26 15.72 2.28 1.43
C GLU A 26 16.66 1.96 2.60
N PHE A 27 16.97 2.98 3.40
CA PHE A 27 17.93 2.92 4.49
C PHE A 27 17.29 2.74 5.87
N TYR A 28 15.96 2.76 5.98
CA TYR A 28 15.23 2.77 7.25
C TYR A 28 15.63 1.63 8.21
N TYR A 29 15.77 0.41 7.69
CA TYR A 29 16.15 -0.77 8.49
C TYR A 29 17.66 -1.09 8.44
N ARG A 30 18.43 -0.38 7.61
CA ARG A 30 19.85 -0.68 7.34
C ARG A 30 20.81 0.29 8.04
N SER A 31 20.31 1.42 8.51
CA SER A 31 21.12 2.52 9.03
C SER A 31 21.19 2.54 10.55
N ASP A 32 22.23 3.17 11.08
CA ASP A 32 22.31 3.55 12.48
C ASP A 32 21.29 4.66 12.82
N ASP A 33 20.90 4.77 14.09
CA ASP A 33 19.84 5.69 14.54
C ASP A 33 20.13 7.16 14.17
N ARG A 34 21.41 7.56 14.20
CA ARG A 34 21.83 8.92 13.81
C ARG A 34 21.61 9.20 12.33
N GLU A 35 21.90 8.22 11.48
CA GLU A 35 21.73 8.36 10.03
C GLU A 35 20.25 8.31 9.68
N ARG A 36 19.47 7.45 10.34
CA ARG A 36 18.01 7.42 10.20
C ARG A 36 17.39 8.78 10.54
N ASN A 37 17.72 9.37 11.68
CA ASN A 37 17.19 10.68 12.07
C ASN A 37 17.55 11.77 11.07
N ARG A 38 18.78 11.76 10.53
CA ARG A 38 19.21 12.73 9.49
C ARG A 38 18.41 12.57 8.19
N LEU A 39 18.15 11.32 7.78
CA LEU A 39 17.35 11.03 6.59
C LEU A 39 15.88 11.43 6.80
N GLU A 40 15.35 11.19 7.99
CA GLU A 40 14.01 11.60 8.41
C GLU A 40 13.85 13.12 8.40
N ASP A 41 14.81 13.85 8.99
CA ASP A 41 14.83 15.31 8.98
C ASP A 41 14.84 15.87 7.56
N ASN A 42 15.62 15.26 6.67
CA ASN A 42 15.67 15.67 5.26
C ASN A 42 14.35 15.37 4.52
N PHE A 43 13.76 14.20 4.76
CA PHE A 43 12.45 13.83 4.22
C PHE A 43 11.37 14.83 4.65
N ASN A 44 11.29 15.13 5.94
CA ASN A 44 10.32 16.07 6.49
C ASN A 44 10.56 17.51 6.00
N ARG A 45 11.83 17.94 5.90
CA ARG A 45 12.17 19.27 5.39
C ARG A 45 11.74 19.44 3.94
N THR A 46 12.11 18.50 3.06
CA THR A 46 11.76 18.57 1.63
C THR A 46 10.25 18.54 1.40
N LEU A 47 9.51 17.77 2.20
CA LEU A 47 8.04 17.78 2.18
C LEU A 47 7.48 19.16 2.54
N ARG A 48 7.98 19.76 3.64
CA ARG A 48 7.56 21.10 4.08
C ARG A 48 7.88 22.17 3.04
N ASP A 49 9.08 22.14 2.46
CA ASP A 49 9.48 23.11 1.44
C ASP A 49 8.58 23.03 0.20
N TRP A 50 8.19 21.82 -0.20
CA TRP A 50 7.27 21.59 -1.31
C TRP A 50 5.85 22.08 -1.00
N ARG A 51 5.27 21.69 0.15
CA ARG A 51 3.93 22.14 0.57
C ARG A 51 3.87 23.65 0.78
N TYR A 52 4.89 24.22 1.40
CA TYR A 52 4.99 25.67 1.58
C TYR A 52 5.01 26.39 0.23
N PHE A 53 5.69 25.83 -0.78
CA PHE A 53 5.65 26.40 -2.13
C PHE A 53 4.24 26.34 -2.72
N GLU A 54 3.52 25.22 -2.59
CA GLU A 54 2.13 25.08 -3.06
C GLU A 54 1.18 26.09 -2.37
N GLU A 55 1.28 26.23 -1.05
CA GLU A 55 0.42 27.11 -0.26
C GLU A 55 0.64 28.60 -0.53
N ASN A 56 1.88 28.99 -0.89
CA ASN A 56 2.23 30.39 -1.15
C ASN A 56 2.13 30.78 -2.63
N LEU A 57 1.64 29.90 -3.50
CA LEU A 57 1.38 30.24 -4.89
C LEU A 57 0.13 31.14 -5.00
N PRO A 58 0.14 32.13 -5.91
CA PRO A 58 -1.08 32.85 -6.26
C PRO A 58 -2.15 31.89 -6.77
N GLU A 59 -3.41 32.14 -6.41
CA GLU A 59 -4.57 31.32 -6.77
C GLU A 59 -4.59 30.95 -8.27
N GLN A 60 -4.35 31.94 -9.13
CA GLN A 60 -4.33 31.75 -10.59
C GLN A 60 -3.26 30.73 -11.03
N GLN A 61 -2.11 30.72 -10.37
CA GLN A 61 -1.02 29.79 -10.71
C GLN A 61 -1.28 28.40 -10.16
N ARG A 62 -1.90 28.31 -8.98
CA ARG A 62 -2.32 27.04 -8.38
C ARG A 62 -3.33 26.32 -9.28
N VAL A 63 -4.39 27.00 -9.72
CA VAL A 63 -5.39 26.41 -10.62
C VAL A 63 -4.77 25.93 -11.94
N LEU A 64 -3.81 26.68 -12.50
CA LEU A 64 -3.10 26.26 -13.71
C LEU A 64 -2.18 25.06 -13.46
N LEU A 65 -1.58 24.97 -12.28
CA LEU A 65 -0.73 23.86 -11.87
C LEU A 65 -1.58 22.59 -11.64
N ASP A 66 -2.70 22.70 -10.93
CA ASP A 66 -3.65 21.61 -10.68
C ASP A 66 -4.19 21.10 -12.02
N LYS A 67 -4.61 22.00 -12.92
CA LYS A 67 -5.03 21.61 -14.27
C LYS A 67 -3.94 20.92 -15.09
N LYS A 68 -2.66 21.10 -14.77
CA LYS A 68 -1.56 20.43 -15.47
C LYS A 68 -1.32 19.01 -14.93
N TYR A 69 -1.39 18.82 -13.61
CA TYR A 69 -1.02 17.55 -12.96
C TYR A 69 -2.24 16.70 -12.57
N ASP A 70 -3.34 17.31 -12.14
CA ASP A 70 -4.64 16.67 -11.86
C ASP A 70 -5.61 16.89 -13.05
N ALA A 71 -5.07 16.90 -14.27
CA ALA A 71 -5.85 17.13 -15.48
C ALA A 71 -6.76 15.96 -15.88
N LEU A 72 -6.42 14.75 -15.43
CA LEU A 72 -7.16 13.54 -15.78
C LEU A 72 -8.22 13.29 -14.72
N ASP A 73 -9.46 13.24 -15.18
CA ASP A 73 -10.57 12.75 -14.37
C ASP A 73 -10.27 11.30 -13.93
N LEU A 74 -10.74 10.95 -12.72
CA LEU A 74 -10.70 9.57 -12.24
C LEU A 74 -11.47 8.68 -13.24
N ASP A 75 -10.88 7.55 -13.61
CA ASP A 75 -11.58 6.55 -14.41
C ASP A 75 -12.62 5.84 -13.53
N MET A 76 -13.87 6.26 -13.70
CA MET A 76 -15.01 5.74 -12.97
C MET A 76 -15.76 4.67 -13.77
N GLU A 77 -15.28 4.25 -14.95
CA GLU A 77 -16.02 3.35 -15.85
C GLU A 77 -16.43 2.05 -15.14
N TYR A 78 -15.53 1.44 -14.38
CA TYR A 78 -15.84 0.24 -13.60
C TYR A 78 -16.88 0.51 -12.51
N SER A 79 -16.77 1.63 -11.78
CA SER A 79 -17.70 1.99 -10.70
C SER A 79 -19.09 2.30 -11.25
N GLU A 80 -19.17 3.03 -12.36
CA GLU A 80 -20.43 3.33 -13.06
C GLU A 80 -21.12 2.07 -13.59
N ILE A 81 -20.36 1.15 -14.21
CA ILE A 81 -20.88 -0.13 -14.71
C ILE A 81 -21.46 -0.97 -13.57
N ASN A 82 -20.77 -1.00 -12.43
CA ASN A 82 -21.13 -1.83 -11.29
C ASN A 82 -22.01 -1.09 -10.26
N GLN A 83 -22.40 0.16 -10.53
CA GLN A 83 -23.20 1.02 -9.64
C GLN A 83 -22.59 1.09 -8.23
N LEU A 84 -21.26 1.17 -8.16
CA LEU A 84 -20.54 1.42 -6.92
C LEU A 84 -20.56 2.92 -6.66
N ASP A 85 -21.05 3.33 -5.51
CA ASP A 85 -21.04 4.74 -5.13
C ASP A 85 -19.59 5.22 -5.01
N SER A 86 -19.23 6.21 -5.82
CA SER A 86 -17.89 6.83 -5.84
C SER A 86 -17.50 7.46 -4.51
N ASP A 87 -18.51 7.85 -3.74
CA ASP A 87 -18.40 8.64 -2.53
C ASP A 87 -18.16 7.75 -1.29
N GLU A 88 -18.33 6.42 -1.42
CA GLU A 88 -18.08 5.45 -0.33
C GLU A 88 -16.59 5.32 0.03
N ALA A 89 -15.69 5.92 -0.75
CA ALA A 89 -14.28 6.04 -0.42
C ALA A 89 -14.01 7.08 0.69
N GLU A 90 -14.90 8.06 0.89
CA GLU A 90 -14.87 8.93 2.05
C GLU A 90 -15.61 8.25 3.21
N ALA A 91 -14.84 7.46 3.98
CA ALA A 91 -15.15 7.14 5.36
C ALA A 91 -16.52 6.47 5.59
N ASN A 92 -16.62 5.19 5.23
CA ASN A 92 -17.50 4.28 5.97
C ASN A 92 -16.97 4.13 7.42
N GLU A 93 -17.14 5.15 8.27
CA GLU A 93 -16.94 5.06 9.73
C GLU A 93 -17.92 4.06 10.37
N ASP A 94 -19.00 3.73 9.65
CA ASP A 94 -20.02 2.73 10.01
C ASP A 94 -19.76 1.35 9.40
N ALA A 95 -18.60 1.10 8.77
CA ALA A 95 -18.24 -0.25 8.36
C ALA A 95 -18.28 -1.15 9.60
N PRO A 96 -19.16 -2.17 9.66
CA PRO A 96 -19.17 -3.05 10.80
C PRO A 96 -17.79 -3.70 10.89
N ILE A 97 -17.09 -3.48 12.00
CA ILE A 97 -15.94 -4.30 12.35
C ILE A 97 -16.51 -5.70 12.56
N VAL A 98 -16.53 -6.50 11.50
CA VAL A 98 -16.99 -7.88 11.56
C VAL A 98 -15.89 -8.68 12.26
N GLU A 99 -15.94 -8.68 13.59
CA GLU A 99 -15.11 -9.58 14.39
C GLU A 99 -15.73 -10.98 14.36
N GLY A 100 -15.10 -11.90 13.63
CA GLY A 100 -15.54 -13.29 13.56
C GLY A 100 -14.77 -14.13 12.55
N PRO A 101 -14.99 -15.46 12.54
CA PRO A 101 -14.45 -16.33 11.51
C PRO A 101 -15.11 -16.01 10.17
N PHE A 102 -14.39 -15.29 9.31
CA PHE A 102 -14.83 -15.03 7.95
C PHE A 102 -14.91 -16.35 7.18
N PRO A 103 -16.03 -16.64 6.49
CA PRO A 103 -16.08 -17.79 5.61
C PRO A 103 -15.07 -17.58 4.48
N HIS A 104 -14.06 -18.45 4.39
CA HIS A 104 -13.10 -18.38 3.29
C HIS A 104 -13.87 -18.44 1.95
N PRO A 105 -13.79 -17.38 1.12
CA PRO A 105 -14.57 -17.30 -0.13
C PRO A 105 -14.07 -18.29 -1.18
N HIS A 106 -12.84 -18.78 -1.00
CA HIS A 106 -12.19 -19.73 -1.91
C HIS A 106 -12.37 -21.20 -1.52
N LEU A 107 -12.95 -21.48 -0.34
CA LEU A 107 -13.22 -22.87 0.07
C LEU A 107 -14.64 -23.25 -0.38
N THR A 108 -14.72 -24.32 -1.16
CA THR A 108 -15.98 -24.98 -1.51
C THR A 108 -16.61 -25.64 -0.27
N GLU A 109 -17.93 -25.88 -0.29
CA GLU A 109 -18.65 -26.47 0.85
C GLU A 109 -18.08 -27.84 1.26
N ALA A 110 -17.67 -28.66 0.28
CA ALA A 110 -17.02 -29.93 0.52
C ALA A 110 -15.71 -29.78 1.31
N GLN A 111 -14.88 -28.79 0.96
CA GLN A 111 -13.60 -28.53 1.63
C GLN A 111 -13.77 -28.00 3.05
N LYS A 112 -14.84 -27.26 3.33
CA LYS A 112 -15.17 -26.78 4.69
C LYS A 112 -15.62 -27.91 5.62
N GLN A 113 -16.25 -28.95 5.06
CA GLN A 113 -16.80 -30.07 5.83
C GLN A 113 -15.78 -31.19 6.11
N THR A 114 -14.70 -31.26 5.34
CA THR A 114 -13.65 -32.28 5.51
C THR A 114 -12.61 -31.85 6.54
N SER A 115 -12.53 -32.56 7.66
CA SER A 115 -11.48 -32.38 8.68
C SER A 115 -10.58 -33.61 8.74
N TYR A 116 -9.39 -33.51 8.14
CA TYR A 116 -8.37 -34.57 8.15
C TYR A 116 -7.48 -34.56 9.39
N LYS A 117 -7.77 -33.68 10.37
CA LYS A 117 -6.95 -33.50 11.57
C LYS A 117 -6.77 -34.78 12.39
N ASN A 118 -7.75 -35.68 12.32
CA ASN A 118 -7.75 -36.97 13.03
C ASN A 118 -7.61 -38.16 12.07
N ASP A 119 -7.36 -37.90 10.80
CA ASP A 119 -7.11 -38.95 9.81
C ASP A 119 -5.72 -39.54 10.06
N MET A 120 -5.70 -40.73 10.64
CA MET A 120 -4.48 -41.49 10.90
C MET A 120 -4.32 -42.66 9.91
N GLU A 121 -5.11 -42.70 8.84
CA GLU A 121 -5.19 -43.86 7.94
C GLU A 121 -3.86 -44.12 7.22
N GLU A 122 -3.04 -43.09 6.93
CA GLU A 122 -1.69 -43.26 6.38
C GLU A 122 -0.60 -43.63 7.41
N SER A 123 -0.86 -43.50 8.72
CA SER A 123 0.18 -43.58 9.75
C SER A 123 0.30 -44.94 10.46
N LYS A 124 -0.32 -46.00 9.92
CA LYS A 124 -0.21 -47.36 10.47
C LYS A 124 0.91 -48.17 9.81
N GLY A 125 2.14 -47.64 9.86
CA GLY A 125 3.34 -48.43 9.64
C GLY A 125 3.95 -48.79 10.98
N THR A 126 3.90 -50.07 11.37
CA THR A 126 4.56 -50.54 12.59
C THR A 126 6.08 -50.55 12.37
N ILE A 127 6.88 -50.47 13.44
CA ILE A 127 8.36 -50.58 13.34
C ILE A 127 8.79 -51.90 12.66
N GLU A 128 7.95 -52.92 12.75
CA GLU A 128 8.13 -54.22 12.10
C GLU A 128 7.96 -54.13 10.58
N ASP A 129 7.00 -53.35 10.10
CA ASP A 129 6.79 -53.09 8.66
C ASP A 129 7.99 -52.35 8.06
N TYR A 130 8.56 -51.41 8.82
CA TYR A 130 9.78 -50.70 8.45
C TYR A 130 10.98 -51.66 8.31
N LYS A 131 11.18 -52.57 9.26
CA LYS A 131 12.28 -53.55 9.22
C LYS A 131 12.13 -54.53 8.05
N LYS A 132 10.91 -55.02 7.81
CA LYS A 132 10.59 -55.88 6.67
C LYS A 132 10.85 -55.19 5.34
N TYR A 133 10.50 -53.91 5.22
CA TYR A 133 10.80 -53.11 4.02
C TYR A 133 12.31 -52.87 3.82
N LYS A 134 13.06 -52.68 4.91
CA LYS A 134 14.52 -52.43 4.86
C LYS A 134 15.39 -53.69 4.86
N GLY A 135 14.79 -54.88 5.01
CA GLY A 135 15.52 -56.15 5.02
C GLY A 135 16.44 -56.32 6.24
N LEU A 136 16.07 -55.73 7.38
CA LEU A 136 16.79 -55.78 8.66
C LEU A 136 16.20 -56.83 9.62
#